data_AF-A0A497HZ10-F1
#
_entry.id   AF-A0A497HZ10-F1
#
_cell.length_a   1.000
_cell.length_b   1.000
_cell.length_c   1.000
_cell.angle_alpha   90.00
_cell.angle_beta   90.00
_cell.angle_gamma   90.00
#
_symmetry.space_group_name_H-M   'P 1'
#
loop_
_entity.id
_entity.type
_entity.pdbx_description
1 polymer ?
#
loop_
_entity_poly.entity_id
_entity_poly.type
_entity_poly.pdbx_seq_one_letter_code
_entity_poly.pdbx_strand_id
1 'polypeptide(L)'
;MKKEFKKRKIGFINFILEMIIIIFYVPKFLAIYLSPDKFDPKLREGIMIAISEVNDCKVCQYIHKGFGRSVGLTEEEIRLLGQAGEIPFTGRDAEAVFYARAVAEDKHEVAEEILHKWKLSEPKRWRESVIAIVKIF
;
A
#
# COMPACT_ATOMS: atom_id res chain seq x y z
N MET A 1 4.61 -16.46 27.86
CA MET A 1 5.98 -16.09 27.42
C MET A 1 5.97 -14.65 26.91
N LYS A 2 6.62 -13.70 27.60
CA LYS A 2 6.76 -12.31 27.11
C LYS A 2 7.81 -12.30 25.99
N LYS A 3 7.42 -11.97 24.76
CA LYS A 3 8.37 -11.75 23.65
C LYS A 3 9.13 -10.46 23.97
N GLU A 4 10.43 -10.55 24.27
CA GLU A 4 11.30 -9.38 24.32
C GLU A 4 11.42 -8.78 22.91
N PHE A 5 10.85 -7.59 22.72
CA PHE A 5 10.97 -6.86 21.46
C PHE A 5 12.40 -6.30 21.33
N LYS A 6 13.25 -7.01 20.58
CA LYS A 6 14.56 -6.50 20.14
C LYS A 6 14.33 -5.42 19.07
N LYS A 7 14.24 -4.15 19.47
CA LYS A 7 14.06 -3.03 18.53
C LYS A 7 15.24 -2.98 17.55
N ARG A 8 14.97 -3.04 16.23
CA ARG A 8 15.98 -2.72 15.20
C ARG A 8 16.47 -1.29 15.45
N LYS A 9 17.77 -1.11 15.68
CA LYS A 9 18.41 0.22 15.69
C LYS A 9 18.79 0.54 14.24
N ILE A 10 17.90 1.22 13.51
CA ILE A 10 18.28 1.82 12.22
C ILE A 10 19.14 3.03 12.55
N GLY A 11 20.39 3.04 12.09
CA GLY A 11 21.26 4.20 12.23
C GLY A 11 20.72 5.36 11.38
N PHE A 12 20.82 6.59 11.90
CA PHE A 12 20.34 7.80 11.21
C PHE A 12 20.84 7.92 9.77
N ILE A 13 22.09 7.52 9.50
CA ILE A 13 22.69 7.56 8.15
C ILE A 13 22.02 6.57 7.20
N ASN A 14 21.79 5.32 7.63
CA ASN A 14 21.11 4.32 6.81
C ASN A 14 19.65 4.72 6.55
N PHE A 15 18.98 5.30 7.54
CA PHE A 15 17.63 5.86 7.38
C PHE A 15 17.59 6.96 6.31
N ILE A 16 18.55 7.90 6.34
CA ILE A 16 18.62 8.99 5.36
C ILE A 16 18.94 8.46 3.95
N LEU A 17 19.86 7.50 3.81
CA LEU A 17 20.17 6.89 2.51
C LEU A 17 18.97 6.15 1.90
N GLU A 18 18.23 5.40 2.71
CA GLU A 18 16.99 4.74 2.28
C GLU A 18 15.91 5.77 1.87
N MET A 19 15.80 6.89 2.58
CA MET A 19 14.85 7.97 2.27
C MET A 19 15.23 8.78 1.02
N ILE A 20 16.51 8.89 0.66
CA ILE A 20 16.95 9.64 -0.55
C ILE A 20 16.44 8.97 -1.83
N ILE A 21 16.35 7.64 -1.87
CA ILE A 21 15.77 6.92 -3.03
C ILE A 21 14.30 7.33 -3.24
N ILE A 22 13.57 7.58 -2.15
CA ILE A 22 12.16 7.98 -2.18
C ILE A 22 11.98 9.40 -2.76
N ILE A 23 12.99 10.29 -2.64
CA ILE A 23 12.95 11.66 -3.20
C ILE A 23 12.72 11.66 -4.72
N PHE A 24 13.26 10.68 -5.45
CA PHE A 24 13.05 10.58 -6.90
C PHE A 24 11.61 10.22 -7.28
N TYR A 25 10.84 9.64 -6.35
CA TYR A 25 9.44 9.29 -6.54
C TYR A 25 8.48 10.36 -5.98
N VAL A 26 8.98 11.36 -5.24
CA VAL A 26 8.20 12.45 -4.61
C VAL A 26 7.27 13.19 -5.59
N PRO A 27 7.66 13.52 -6.84
CA PRO A 27 6.74 14.20 -7.77
C PRO A 27 5.52 13.33 -8.14
N LYS A 28 5.71 12.03 -8.36
CA LYS A 28 4.61 11.07 -8.59
C LYS A 28 3.76 10.89 -7.34
N PHE A 29 4.39 10.80 -6.17
CA PHE A 29 3.73 10.74 -4.87
C PHE A 29 2.81 11.95 -4.65
N LEU A 30 3.33 13.16 -4.83
CA LEU A 30 2.57 14.42 -4.69
C LEU A 30 1.40 14.48 -5.67
N ALA A 31 1.58 14.07 -6.92
CA ALA A 31 0.50 14.08 -7.90
C ALA A 31 -0.71 13.19 -7.49
N ILE A 32 -0.44 12.06 -6.85
CA ILE A 32 -1.48 11.15 -6.34
C ILE A 32 -2.06 11.65 -5.02
N TYR A 33 -1.21 12.08 -4.08
CA TYR A 33 -1.63 12.55 -2.75
C TYR A 33 -2.41 13.87 -2.81
N LEU A 34 -2.06 14.78 -3.73
CA LEU A 34 -2.71 16.07 -3.93
C LEU A 34 -3.83 16.04 -4.97
N SER A 35 -4.24 14.86 -5.42
CA SER A 35 -5.45 14.72 -6.25
C SER A 35 -6.63 14.19 -5.40
N PRO A 36 -7.20 15.00 -4.47
CA PRO A 36 -8.27 14.57 -3.58
C PRO A 36 -9.51 14.05 -4.34
N ASP A 37 -9.73 14.52 -5.57
CA ASP A 37 -10.86 14.10 -6.41
C ASP A 37 -10.61 12.78 -7.18
N LYS A 38 -9.43 12.16 -7.02
CA LYS A 38 -9.01 11.02 -7.87
C LYS A 38 -8.95 9.69 -7.16
N PHE A 39 -8.85 9.64 -5.83
CA PHE A 39 -8.70 8.38 -5.13
C PHE A 39 -9.09 8.49 -3.65
N ASP A 40 -9.80 7.48 -3.15
CA ASP A 40 -10.17 7.41 -1.73
C ASP A 40 -8.89 7.33 -0.86
N PRO A 41 -8.65 8.29 0.04
CA PRO A 41 -7.51 8.27 0.95
C PRO A 41 -7.42 6.99 1.79
N LYS A 42 -8.56 6.40 2.22
CA LYS A 42 -8.56 5.13 2.97
C LYS A 42 -8.03 3.99 2.13
N LEU A 43 -8.53 3.85 0.90
CA LEU A 43 -8.06 2.84 -0.04
C LEU A 43 -6.57 3.04 -0.36
N ARG A 44 -6.11 4.30 -0.49
CA ARG A 44 -4.70 4.60 -0.76
C ARG A 44 -3.83 4.05 0.34
N GLU A 45 -4.07 4.44 1.60
CA GLU A 45 -3.25 3.94 2.71
C GLU A 45 -3.44 2.44 2.92
N GLY A 46 -4.61 1.89 2.60
CA GLY A 46 -4.86 0.45 2.61
C GLY A 46 -3.92 -0.34 1.68
N ILE A 47 -3.83 0.08 0.41
CA ILE A 47 -2.89 -0.49 -0.57
C ILE A 47 -1.45 -0.39 -0.06
N MET A 48 -1.07 0.77 0.49
CA MET A 48 0.30 1.06 0.91
C MET A 48 0.70 0.23 2.13
N ILE A 49 -0.21 0.05 3.09
CA ILE A 49 -0.01 -0.86 4.22
C ILE A 49 0.19 -2.29 3.69
N ALA A 50 -0.69 -2.77 2.82
CA ALA A 50 -0.61 -4.14 2.31
C ALA A 50 0.71 -4.44 1.57
N ILE A 51 1.17 -3.53 0.71
CA ILE A 51 2.47 -3.65 0.03
C ILE A 51 3.61 -3.62 1.06
N SER A 52 3.58 -2.69 2.02
CA SER A 52 4.65 -2.55 3.01
C SER A 52 4.79 -3.76 3.94
N GLU A 53 3.72 -4.53 4.11
CA GLU A 53 3.69 -5.77 4.88
C GLU A 53 4.30 -6.93 4.09
N VAL A 54 3.98 -7.04 2.79
CA VAL A 54 4.64 -8.00 1.89
C VAL A 54 6.15 -7.73 1.80
N ASN A 55 6.55 -6.47 1.63
CA ASN A 55 7.95 -6.06 1.47
C ASN A 55 8.76 -6.04 2.79
N ASP A 56 8.14 -6.33 3.95
CA ASP A 56 8.73 -6.20 5.31
C ASP A 56 9.40 -4.83 5.58
N CYS A 57 8.95 -3.75 4.93
CA CYS A 57 9.51 -2.42 5.10
C CYS A 57 9.03 -1.76 6.41
N LYS A 58 9.82 -1.87 7.49
CA LYS A 58 9.44 -1.35 8.82
C LYS A 58 9.17 0.16 8.86
N VAL A 59 9.91 0.95 8.09
CA VAL A 59 9.69 2.41 8.00
C VAL A 59 8.38 2.70 7.28
N CYS A 60 8.13 2.06 6.15
CA CYS A 60 6.91 2.20 5.37
C CYS A 60 5.68 1.76 6.19
N GLN A 61 5.78 0.62 6.88
CA GLN A 61 4.73 0.14 7.80
C GLN A 61 4.41 1.18 8.88
N TYR A 62 5.43 1.79 9.49
CA TYR A 62 5.21 2.83 10.51
C TYR A 62 4.52 4.06 9.92
N ILE A 63 5.01 4.57 8.79
CA ILE A 63 4.49 5.78 8.13
C ILE A 63 3.05 5.55 7.66
N HIS A 64 2.79 4.50 6.88
CA HIS A 64 1.48 4.27 6.27
C HIS A 64 0.42 3.82 7.27
N LYS A 65 0.78 3.15 8.37
CA LYS A 65 -0.16 2.95 9.49
C LYS A 65 -0.50 4.27 10.17
N GLY A 66 0.46 5.18 10.32
CA GLY A 66 0.23 6.55 10.80
C GLY A 66 -0.74 7.33 9.91
N PHE A 67 -0.50 7.33 8.60
CA PHE A 67 -1.39 7.97 7.63
C PHE A 67 -2.75 7.28 7.56
N GLY A 68 -2.80 5.95 7.62
CA GLY A 68 -4.03 5.16 7.71
C GLY A 68 -4.95 5.65 8.82
N ARG A 69 -4.40 5.85 10.03
CA ARG A 69 -5.15 6.43 11.15
C ARG A 69 -5.67 7.84 10.84
N SER A 70 -4.85 8.69 10.23
CA SER A 70 -5.25 10.06 9.90
C SER A 70 -6.36 10.14 8.85
N VAL A 71 -6.49 9.13 7.98
CA VAL A 71 -7.59 9.02 7.01
C VAL A 71 -8.77 8.18 7.53
N GLY A 72 -8.70 7.75 8.80
CA GLY A 72 -9.80 7.10 9.50
C GLY A 72 -9.86 5.58 9.39
N LEU A 73 -8.75 4.89 9.10
CA LEU A 73 -8.64 3.45 9.32
C LEU A 73 -8.51 3.17 10.82
N THR A 74 -9.26 2.19 11.31
CA THR A 74 -9.18 1.66 12.67
C THR A 74 -7.98 0.73 12.84
N GLU A 75 -7.56 0.49 14.08
CA GLU A 75 -6.48 -0.47 14.35
C GLU A 75 -6.81 -1.88 13.85
N GLU A 76 -8.09 -2.25 13.86
CA GLU A 76 -8.53 -3.55 13.36
C GLU A 76 -8.41 -3.64 11.84
N GLU A 77 -8.84 -2.61 11.11
CA GLU A 77 -8.67 -2.55 9.66
C GLU A 77 -7.17 -2.56 9.28
N ILE A 78 -6.33 -1.83 10.01
CA ILE A 78 -4.86 -1.86 9.84
C ILE A 78 -4.29 -3.26 10.12
N ARG A 79 -4.79 -3.95 11.15
CA ARG A 79 -4.38 -5.31 11.49
C ARG A 79 -4.71 -6.28 10.36
N LEU A 80 -5.93 -6.21 9.82
CA LEU A 80 -6.39 -7.04 8.70
C LEU A 80 -5.51 -6.83 7.46
N LEU A 81 -5.18 -5.58 7.12
CA LEU A 81 -4.32 -5.27 5.98
C LEU A 81 -2.93 -5.91 6.05
N GLY A 82 -2.42 -6.19 7.25
CA GLY A 82 -1.16 -6.90 7.46
C GLY A 82 -1.26 -8.42 7.45
N GLN A 83 -2.45 -8.99 7.34
CA GLN A 83 -2.68 -10.43 7.29
C GLN A 83 -2.96 -10.90 5.86
N ALA A 84 -2.67 -12.17 5.57
CA ALA A 84 -3.08 -12.78 4.30
C ALA A 84 -4.50 -13.32 4.46
N GLY A 85 -5.42 -12.95 3.55
CA GLY A 85 -6.74 -13.57 3.42
C GLY A 85 -7.94 -12.75 3.90
N GLU A 86 -7.76 -11.79 4.80
CA GLU A 86 -8.82 -10.88 5.25
C GLU A 86 -8.41 -9.42 5.04
N ILE A 87 -9.28 -8.60 4.46
CA ILE A 87 -9.05 -7.18 4.23
C ILE A 87 -10.31 -6.36 4.57
N PRO A 88 -10.17 -5.12 5.07
CA PRO A 88 -11.27 -4.29 5.53
C PRO A 88 -12.07 -3.60 4.41
N PHE A 89 -11.87 -4.03 3.17
CA PHE A 89 -12.49 -3.43 1.98
C PHE A 89 -13.43 -4.44 1.32
N THR A 90 -14.32 -3.93 0.47
CA THR A 90 -15.29 -4.75 -0.27
C THR A 90 -15.30 -4.39 -1.75
N GLY A 91 -15.80 -5.30 -2.59
CA GLY A 91 -15.94 -5.06 -4.03
C GLY A 91 -14.61 -4.71 -4.69
N ARG A 92 -14.62 -3.70 -5.56
CA ARG A 92 -13.42 -3.30 -6.31
C ARG A 92 -12.25 -2.83 -5.43
N ASP A 93 -12.55 -2.27 -4.26
CA ASP A 93 -11.52 -1.74 -3.34
C ASP A 93 -10.78 -2.90 -2.67
N ALA A 94 -11.48 -4.00 -2.37
CA ALA A 94 -10.88 -5.25 -1.96
C ALA A 94 -9.95 -5.81 -3.05
N GLU A 95 -10.42 -5.85 -4.29
CA GLU A 95 -9.62 -6.30 -5.43
C GLU A 95 -8.37 -5.45 -5.64
N ALA A 96 -8.45 -4.13 -5.40
CA ALA A 96 -7.29 -3.24 -5.52
C ALA A 96 -6.19 -3.58 -4.51
N VAL A 97 -6.57 -3.91 -3.28
CA VAL A 97 -5.62 -4.39 -2.26
C VAL A 97 -5.04 -5.76 -2.63
N PHE A 98 -5.86 -6.69 -3.14
CA PHE A 98 -5.36 -7.99 -3.59
C PHE A 98 -4.41 -7.88 -4.78
N TYR A 99 -4.72 -7.03 -5.76
CA TYR A 99 -3.84 -6.73 -6.88
C TYR A 99 -2.49 -6.17 -6.40
N ALA A 100 -2.52 -5.19 -5.51
CA ALA A 100 -1.31 -4.59 -4.95
C ALA A 100 -0.41 -5.64 -4.26
N ARG A 101 -1.01 -6.54 -3.47
CA ARG A 101 -0.29 -7.64 -2.83
C ARG A 101 0.26 -8.63 -3.86
N ALA A 102 -0.51 -9.02 -4.86
CA ALA A 102 -0.06 -9.94 -5.90
C ALA A 102 1.16 -9.38 -6.65
N VAL A 103 1.17 -8.08 -6.95
CA VAL A 103 2.34 -7.42 -7.54
C VAL A 103 3.54 -7.44 -6.59
N ALA A 104 3.35 -7.09 -5.32
CA ALA A 104 4.44 -7.09 -4.33
C ALA A 104 4.98 -8.51 -4.03
N GLU A 105 4.13 -9.53 -4.13
CA GLU A 105 4.49 -10.95 -3.94
C GLU A 105 5.08 -11.59 -5.22
N ASP A 106 5.27 -10.82 -6.29
CA ASP A 106 5.74 -11.28 -7.60
C ASP A 106 4.84 -12.35 -8.26
N LYS A 107 3.54 -12.34 -7.95
CA LYS A 107 2.53 -13.24 -8.49
C LYS A 107 1.90 -12.68 -9.76
N HIS A 108 2.68 -12.60 -10.82
CA HIS A 108 2.26 -11.99 -12.09
C HIS A 108 0.96 -12.56 -12.67
N GLU A 109 0.78 -13.88 -12.63
CA GLU A 109 -0.43 -14.53 -13.16
C GLU A 109 -1.70 -14.05 -12.45
N VAL A 110 -1.65 -13.93 -11.11
CA VAL A 110 -2.75 -13.43 -10.28
C VAL A 110 -3.01 -11.95 -10.57
N ALA A 111 -1.96 -11.14 -10.68
CA ALA A 111 -2.10 -9.72 -10.97
C ALA A 111 -2.71 -9.48 -12.37
N GLU A 112 -2.30 -10.25 -13.38
CA GLU A 112 -2.84 -10.16 -14.74
C GLU A 112 -4.30 -10.62 -14.82
N GLU A 113 -4.69 -11.66 -14.08
CA GLU A 113 -6.10 -12.09 -13.99
C GLU A 113 -6.99 -10.95 -13.47
N ILE A 114 -6.56 -10.29 -12.39
CA ILE A 114 -7.29 -9.14 -11.81
C ILE A 114 -7.34 -7.99 -12.83
N LEU A 115 -6.22 -7.66 -13.49
CA LEU A 115 -6.17 -6.61 -14.51
C LEU A 115 -7.08 -6.92 -15.71
N HIS A 116 -7.16 -8.18 -16.13
CA HIS A 116 -8.04 -8.61 -17.21
C HIS A 116 -9.51 -8.43 -16.82
N LYS A 117 -9.90 -8.86 -15.61
CA LYS A 117 -11.25 -8.63 -15.08
C LYS A 117 -11.60 -7.14 -15.06
N TRP A 118 -10.71 -6.33 -14.51
CA TRP A 118 -10.81 -4.87 -14.44
C TRP A 118 -10.97 -4.21 -15.81
N LYS A 119 -10.32 -4.73 -16.85
CA LYS A 119 -10.52 -4.26 -18.24
C LYS A 119 -11.95 -4.33 -18.70
N LEU A 120 -12.72 -5.29 -18.20
CA LEU A 120 -14.10 -5.53 -18.57
C LEU A 120 -15.10 -4.80 -17.65
N SER A 121 -14.78 -4.61 -16.37
CA SER A 121 -15.76 -4.17 -15.36
C SER A 121 -15.54 -2.78 -14.77
N GLU A 122 -14.30 -2.25 -14.75
CA GLU A 122 -13.98 -1.05 -13.98
C GLU A 122 -13.64 0.19 -14.85
N PRO A 123 -13.94 1.42 -14.37
CA PRO A 123 -13.61 2.65 -15.09
C PRO A 123 -12.10 2.77 -15.33
N LYS A 124 -11.69 3.11 -16.57
CA LYS A 124 -10.27 3.27 -16.95
C LYS A 124 -9.50 4.17 -15.99
N ARG A 125 -10.07 5.34 -15.66
CA ARG A 125 -9.45 6.32 -14.76
C ARG A 125 -9.16 5.76 -13.37
N TRP A 126 -10.07 4.96 -12.82
CA TRP A 126 -9.88 4.35 -11.50
C TRP A 126 -8.74 3.32 -11.52
N ARG A 127 -8.73 2.44 -12.54
CA ARG A 127 -7.68 1.42 -12.70
C ARG A 127 -6.30 2.03 -12.87
N GLU A 128 -6.18 3.07 -13.69
CA GLU A 128 -4.91 3.78 -13.87
C GLU A 128 -4.41 4.42 -12.58
N SER A 129 -5.30 4.92 -11.72
CA SER A 129 -4.92 5.42 -10.39
C SER A 129 -4.40 4.32 -9.47
N VAL A 130 -5.06 3.17 -9.40
CA VAL A 130 -4.58 2.02 -8.61
C VAL A 130 -3.20 1.56 -9.11
N ILE A 131 -3.06 1.36 -10.42
CA ILE A 131 -1.79 0.91 -11.03
C ILE A 131 -0.67 1.93 -10.77
N ALA A 132 -0.98 3.23 -10.83
CA ALA A 132 0.00 4.27 -10.54
C ALA A 132 0.49 4.23 -9.09
N ILE A 133 -0.39 3.96 -8.12
CA ILE A 133 0.00 3.79 -6.70
C ILE A 133 0.89 2.58 -6.53
N VAL A 134 0.49 1.42 -7.09
CA VAL A 134 1.23 0.17 -6.92
C VAL A 134 2.64 0.27 -7.50
N LYS A 135 2.82 0.97 -8.63
CA LYS A 135 4.14 1.17 -9.28
C LYS A 135 5.08 2.13 -8.54
N ILE A 136 4.67 2.71 -7.42
CA ILE A 136 5.54 3.57 -6.60
C ILE A 136 6.39 2.73 -5.63
N PHE A 137 5.98 1.50 -5.34
CA PHE A 137 6.68 0.54 -4.47
C PHE A 137 7.23 -0.64 -5.26
#